data_AF-A0A5E4ZMA1-F1
#
_entry.id   AF-A0A5E4ZMA1-F1
#
_cell.length_a   1.000
_cell.length_b   1.000
_cell.length_c   1.000
_cell.angle_alpha   90.00
_cell.angle_beta   90.00
_cell.angle_gamma   90.00
#
_symmetry.space_group_name_H-M   'P 1'
#
loop_
_entity.id
_entity.type
_entity.pdbx_description
1 polymer ?
#
loop_
_entity_poly.entity_id
_entity_poly.type
_entity_poly.pdbx_seq_one_letter_code
_entity_poly.pdbx_strand_id
1 'polypeptide(L)'
;MPNVSATPGHNPPVSAASHESLRDSAIDQLKDFTRRFDDDNCPADHVIDDFMRNFDFTELLGPELRGLSEEKKEKVLRAAARCHVASFGRGREFLAKCNQLHLADEDSAALFGALPAESRAAMIADAWVGDHGQIVFPFPDIELRIPLGRTSLGTGEGALTMPEIRQLLMEHEGQCHWLLEIFPARIKGLDAHIPDTETCHVWNDLIDQFIDRKPIAEFSEERGVLGALASTLKKLTDCADARGCGEEFPMVRMLTNSAEAYFLARNHRSCGTALLDLATSHVRKLECDAAVGAIKLAASVFARNALALWEGGRYAEAVVNQQMAVSAYLGEAVVIQDLAMNGYLRRIKLGGASSMSPGPTTGADDEIVPLPKLVEHISQSDFKVAWENRRVETVEMGSQLMWDLTMEGMTRRLGKLRAQKFVHDPSN
;
A
#
# COMPACT_ATOMS: atom_id res chain seq x y z
N MET A 1 84.27 -3.47 -31.79
CA MET A 1 83.02 -3.26 -31.04
C MET A 1 81.95 -2.75 -32.00
N PRO A 2 80.85 -3.50 -32.17
CA PRO A 2 79.59 -2.87 -32.56
C PRO A 2 78.38 -3.34 -31.72
N ASN A 3 77.57 -2.33 -31.39
CA ASN A 3 76.14 -2.26 -31.02
C ASN A 3 75.39 -3.47 -30.45
N VAL A 4 74.95 -3.27 -29.20
CA VAL A 4 73.77 -3.89 -28.59
C VAL A 4 72.52 -3.26 -29.22
N SER A 5 71.73 -4.05 -29.93
CA SER A 5 70.36 -3.68 -30.32
C SER A 5 69.41 -4.11 -29.20
N ALA A 6 68.80 -3.12 -28.54
CA ALA A 6 67.72 -3.31 -27.59
C ALA A 6 66.43 -3.71 -28.34
N THR A 7 65.88 -4.86 -28.00
CA THR A 7 64.53 -5.29 -28.39
C THR A 7 63.51 -4.61 -27.47
N PRO A 8 62.59 -3.77 -27.96
CA PRO A 8 61.46 -3.32 -27.16
C PRO A 8 60.41 -4.43 -27.16
N GLY A 9 60.21 -5.08 -26.01
CA GLY A 9 59.04 -5.92 -25.78
C GLY A 9 57.80 -5.06 -25.77
N HIS A 10 57.08 -5.01 -26.89
CA HIS A 10 55.71 -4.53 -26.92
C HIS A 10 54.82 -5.62 -26.31
N ASN A 11 54.38 -5.41 -25.08
CA ASN A 11 53.14 -6.02 -24.63
C ASN A 11 52.02 -5.46 -25.52
N PRO A 12 51.23 -6.31 -26.20
CA PRO A 12 50.11 -5.80 -26.97
C PRO A 12 49.11 -5.14 -26.02
N PRO A 13 48.50 -4.00 -26.40
CA PRO A 13 47.40 -3.45 -25.62
C PRO A 13 46.27 -4.47 -25.65
N VAL A 14 45.88 -4.96 -24.47
CA VAL A 14 44.67 -5.74 -24.29
C VAL A 14 43.52 -4.90 -24.84
N SER A 15 42.89 -5.39 -25.90
CA SER A 15 41.91 -4.65 -26.71
C SER A 15 40.64 -4.41 -25.89
N ALA A 16 40.33 -3.15 -25.59
CA ALA A 16 39.06 -2.77 -24.97
C ALA A 16 37.85 -3.14 -25.86
N ALA A 17 38.04 -3.24 -27.18
CA ALA A 17 36.99 -3.50 -28.15
C ALA A 17 36.37 -4.92 -28.06
N SER A 18 37.11 -5.92 -27.55
CA SER A 18 36.54 -7.28 -27.38
C SER A 18 35.58 -7.35 -26.20
N HIS A 19 35.87 -6.64 -25.11
CA HIS A 19 35.02 -6.58 -23.92
C HIS A 19 33.71 -5.82 -24.19
N GLU A 20 33.76 -4.72 -24.95
CA GLU A 20 32.54 -4.00 -25.36
C GLU A 20 31.61 -4.89 -26.20
N SER A 21 32.15 -5.66 -27.16
CA SER A 21 31.33 -6.55 -27.98
C SER A 21 30.66 -7.70 -27.20
N LEU A 22 31.31 -8.18 -26.14
CA LEU A 22 30.77 -9.24 -25.27
C LEU A 22 29.70 -8.68 -24.33
N ARG A 23 29.90 -7.48 -23.80
CA ARG A 23 28.92 -6.78 -22.96
C ARG A 23 27.66 -6.44 -23.76
N ASP A 24 27.80 -5.90 -24.97
CA ASP A 24 26.64 -5.56 -25.82
C ASP A 24 25.83 -6.81 -26.18
N SER A 25 26.50 -7.91 -26.50
CA SER A 25 25.83 -9.19 -26.74
C SER A 25 25.11 -9.72 -25.49
N ALA A 26 25.67 -9.54 -24.30
CA ALA A 26 25.05 -9.97 -23.05
C ALA A 26 23.84 -9.08 -22.69
N ILE A 27 23.91 -7.78 -22.99
CA ILE A 27 22.77 -6.86 -22.88
C ILE A 27 21.65 -7.34 -23.81
N ASP A 28 21.92 -7.60 -25.08
CA ASP A 28 20.89 -8.06 -26.03
C ASP A 28 20.23 -9.37 -25.60
N GLN A 29 20.99 -10.31 -25.02
CA GLN A 29 20.43 -11.55 -24.45
C GLN A 29 19.52 -11.29 -23.25
N LEU A 30 19.90 -10.37 -22.36
CA LEU A 30 19.09 -9.98 -21.21
C LEU A 30 17.80 -9.28 -21.67
N LYS A 31 17.86 -8.45 -22.71
CA LYS A 31 16.68 -7.83 -23.33
C LYS A 31 15.74 -8.86 -23.94
N ASP A 32 16.28 -9.83 -24.69
CA ASP A 32 15.48 -10.91 -25.27
C ASP A 32 14.80 -11.74 -24.17
N PHE A 33 15.54 -12.07 -23.11
CA PHE A 33 14.98 -12.79 -21.96
C PHE A 33 13.87 -12.00 -21.27
N THR A 34 14.07 -10.70 -21.03
CA THR A 34 13.09 -9.79 -20.42
C THR A 34 11.80 -9.74 -21.23
N ARG A 35 11.88 -9.58 -22.56
CA ARG A 35 10.70 -9.56 -23.44
C ARG A 35 9.85 -10.82 -23.36
N ARG A 36 10.45 -11.99 -23.12
CA ARG A 36 9.70 -13.25 -22.99
C ARG A 36 8.73 -13.24 -21.81
N PHE A 37 9.00 -12.45 -20.77
CA PHE A 37 8.06 -12.24 -19.66
C PHE A 37 7.02 -11.15 -19.98
N ASP A 38 7.43 -10.08 -20.67
CA ASP A 38 6.55 -8.93 -20.95
C ASP A 38 5.50 -9.22 -22.06
N ASP A 39 5.77 -10.13 -23.00
CA ASP A 39 4.92 -10.43 -24.17
C ASP A 39 3.84 -11.52 -23.93
N ASP A 40 3.39 -11.75 -22.69
CA ASP A 40 2.49 -12.86 -22.27
C ASP A 40 3.02 -14.28 -22.59
N ASN A 41 4.24 -14.41 -23.14
CA ASN A 41 4.83 -15.66 -23.61
C ASN A 41 5.41 -16.55 -22.50
N CYS A 42 5.15 -16.20 -21.24
CA CYS A 42 5.37 -16.97 -20.01
C CYS A 42 6.42 -18.10 -20.14
N PRO A 43 7.71 -17.80 -19.94
CA PRO A 43 8.79 -18.73 -20.30
C PRO A 43 8.69 -20.06 -19.54
N ALA A 44 9.10 -21.12 -20.22
CA ALA A 44 9.15 -22.46 -19.64
C ALA A 44 10.25 -22.55 -18.58
N ASP A 45 10.06 -23.42 -17.56
CA ASP A 45 11.00 -23.59 -16.44
C ASP A 45 12.46 -23.79 -16.89
N HIS A 46 12.69 -24.61 -17.92
CA HIS A 46 14.04 -24.89 -18.43
C HIS A 46 14.73 -23.65 -19.04
N VAL A 47 13.97 -22.72 -19.62
CA VAL A 47 14.51 -21.47 -20.17
C VAL A 47 14.98 -20.56 -19.04
N ILE A 48 14.25 -20.53 -17.92
CA ILE A 48 14.61 -19.75 -16.73
C ILE A 48 15.84 -20.35 -16.06
N ASP A 49 15.88 -21.68 -15.91
CA ASP A 49 17.05 -22.40 -15.36
C ASP A 49 18.31 -22.18 -16.22
N ASP A 50 18.19 -22.32 -17.54
CA ASP A 50 19.30 -22.09 -18.47
C ASP A 50 19.80 -20.64 -18.40
N PHE A 51 18.90 -19.65 -18.31
CA PHE A 51 19.29 -18.26 -18.12
C PHE A 51 20.11 -18.08 -16.82
N MET A 52 19.60 -18.57 -15.69
CA MET A 52 20.26 -18.43 -14.40
C MET A 52 21.64 -19.09 -14.37
N ARG A 53 21.79 -20.26 -14.99
CA ARG A 53 23.07 -21.00 -15.04
C ARG A 53 24.14 -20.33 -15.90
N ASN A 54 23.73 -19.60 -16.94
CA ASN A 54 24.65 -18.95 -17.87
C ASN A 54 25.02 -17.51 -17.45
N PHE A 55 24.25 -16.90 -16.55
CA PHE A 55 24.44 -15.50 -16.16
C PHE A 55 25.75 -15.25 -15.38
N ASP A 56 26.25 -16.26 -14.66
CA ASP A 56 27.47 -16.21 -13.83
C ASP A 56 28.74 -15.86 -14.61
N PHE A 57 28.70 -16.05 -15.93
CA PHE A 57 29.83 -15.84 -16.83
C PHE A 57 29.70 -14.55 -17.65
N THR A 58 28.74 -13.68 -17.32
CA THR A 58 28.48 -12.45 -18.07
C THR A 58 29.38 -11.29 -17.62
N GLU A 59 29.74 -10.41 -18.56
CA GLU A 59 30.45 -9.16 -18.26
C GLU A 59 29.49 -7.96 -18.00
N LEU A 60 28.19 -8.24 -17.79
CA LEU A 60 27.13 -7.23 -17.70
C LEU A 60 27.40 -6.16 -16.63
N LEU A 61 27.78 -6.59 -15.43
CA LEU A 61 28.12 -5.74 -14.26
C LEU A 61 29.63 -5.49 -14.14
N GLY A 62 30.40 -5.76 -15.21
CA GLY A 62 31.86 -5.70 -15.18
C GLY A 62 32.43 -4.39 -14.63
N PRO A 63 31.98 -3.20 -15.08
CA PRO A 63 32.44 -1.91 -14.56
C PRO A 63 32.22 -1.70 -13.06
N GLU A 64 31.07 -2.10 -12.55
CA GLU A 64 30.63 -1.91 -11.17
C GLU A 64 31.33 -2.89 -10.21
N LEU A 65 31.76 -4.04 -10.73
CA LEU A 65 32.40 -5.10 -9.94
C LEU A 65 33.94 -5.12 -10.04
N ARG A 66 34.59 -4.14 -10.72
CA ARG A 66 36.05 -4.15 -10.97
C ARG A 66 36.94 -4.28 -9.72
N GLY A 67 36.43 -3.90 -8.55
CA GLY A 67 37.16 -3.95 -7.27
C GLY A 67 36.97 -5.24 -6.44
N LEU A 68 36.14 -6.19 -6.91
CA LEU A 68 35.82 -7.40 -6.15
C LEU A 68 36.72 -8.58 -6.54
N SER A 69 36.88 -9.56 -5.64
CA SER A 69 37.51 -10.84 -5.98
C SER A 69 36.63 -11.64 -6.95
N GLU A 70 37.23 -12.52 -7.77
CA GLU A 70 36.48 -13.34 -8.73
C GLU A 70 35.36 -14.17 -8.07
N GLU A 71 35.63 -14.76 -6.90
CA GLU A 71 34.62 -15.48 -6.11
C GLU A 71 33.44 -14.57 -5.70
N LYS A 72 33.72 -13.33 -5.31
CA LYS A 72 32.69 -12.36 -4.93
C LYS A 72 31.92 -11.87 -6.16
N LYS A 73 32.57 -11.70 -7.32
CA LYS A 73 31.92 -11.37 -8.59
C LYS A 73 30.94 -12.44 -9.02
N GLU A 74 31.36 -13.70 -9.02
CA GLU A 74 30.51 -14.84 -9.39
C GLU A 74 29.27 -14.93 -8.48
N LYS A 75 29.47 -14.72 -7.16
CA LYS A 75 28.35 -14.66 -6.21
C LYS A 75 27.37 -13.52 -6.53
N VAL A 76 27.87 -12.32 -6.87
CA VAL A 76 27.04 -11.17 -7.21
C VAL A 76 26.31 -11.37 -8.54
N LEU A 77 26.91 -12.02 -9.52
CA LEU A 77 26.24 -12.34 -10.79
C LEU A 77 25.12 -13.37 -10.60
N ARG A 78 25.33 -14.42 -9.79
CA ARG A 78 24.25 -15.35 -9.40
C ARG A 78 23.09 -14.64 -8.73
N ALA A 79 23.41 -13.73 -7.82
CA ALA A 79 22.43 -12.91 -7.12
C ALA A 79 21.64 -12.03 -8.11
N ALA A 80 22.33 -11.37 -9.04
CA ALA A 80 21.70 -10.56 -10.08
C ALA A 80 20.73 -11.37 -10.96
N ALA A 81 21.13 -12.56 -11.40
CA ALA A 81 20.28 -13.45 -12.19
C ALA A 81 19.01 -13.85 -11.42
N ARG A 82 19.17 -14.27 -10.16
CA ARG A 82 18.06 -14.68 -9.31
C ARG A 82 17.12 -13.52 -9.02
N CYS A 83 17.66 -12.33 -8.70
CA CYS A 83 16.89 -11.11 -8.52
C CYS A 83 16.11 -10.75 -9.79
N HIS A 84 16.74 -10.79 -10.95
CA HIS A 84 16.06 -10.52 -12.21
C HIS A 84 14.88 -11.45 -12.45
N VAL A 85 15.07 -12.77 -12.26
CA VAL A 85 13.96 -13.73 -12.33
C VAL A 85 12.88 -13.43 -11.28
N ALA A 86 13.26 -13.12 -10.04
CA ALA A 86 12.35 -12.79 -8.95
C ALA A 86 11.59 -11.46 -9.15
N SER A 87 11.97 -10.64 -10.13
CA SER A 87 11.28 -9.40 -10.49
C SER A 87 10.01 -9.63 -11.33
N PHE A 88 9.77 -10.86 -11.80
CA PHE A 88 8.61 -11.25 -12.59
C PHE A 88 7.77 -12.29 -11.85
N GLY A 89 6.44 -12.23 -11.97
CA GLY A 89 5.53 -13.21 -11.35
C GLY A 89 5.88 -14.67 -11.64
N ARG A 90 5.99 -15.01 -12.92
CA ARG A 90 6.34 -16.37 -13.37
C ARG A 90 7.71 -16.82 -12.86
N GLY A 91 8.66 -15.89 -12.75
CA GLY A 91 9.98 -16.18 -12.20
C GLY A 91 9.93 -16.46 -10.70
N ARG A 92 9.10 -15.72 -9.94
CA ARG A 92 8.86 -16.00 -8.52
C ARG A 92 8.23 -17.36 -8.29
N GLU A 93 7.26 -17.77 -9.11
CA GLU A 93 6.67 -19.11 -9.07
C GLU A 93 7.73 -20.21 -9.32
N PHE A 94 8.58 -20.01 -10.33
CA PHE A 94 9.71 -20.91 -10.62
C PHE A 94 10.66 -21.02 -9.42
N LEU A 95 11.08 -19.88 -8.85
CA LEU A 95 11.97 -19.85 -7.69
C LEU A 95 11.33 -20.48 -6.45
N ALA A 96 10.03 -20.29 -6.24
CA ALA A 96 9.30 -20.94 -5.16
C ALA A 96 9.31 -22.48 -5.33
N LYS A 97 9.04 -22.97 -6.55
CA LYS A 97 9.09 -24.40 -6.90
C LYS A 97 10.48 -25.00 -6.68
N CYS A 98 11.53 -24.24 -6.96
CA CYS A 98 12.92 -24.64 -6.75
C CYS A 98 13.41 -24.42 -5.30
N ASN A 99 12.56 -23.91 -4.39
CA ASN A 99 12.91 -23.51 -3.04
C ASN A 99 14.09 -22.51 -2.98
N GLN A 100 14.10 -21.53 -3.89
CA GLN A 100 15.12 -20.50 -4.02
C GLN A 100 14.57 -19.08 -3.88
N LEU A 101 13.24 -18.90 -3.75
CA LEU A 101 12.64 -17.56 -3.66
C LEU A 101 13.15 -16.76 -2.45
N HIS A 102 13.34 -17.41 -1.30
CA HIS A 102 13.88 -16.79 -0.09
C HIS A 102 15.30 -16.23 -0.29
N LEU A 103 16.08 -16.79 -1.22
CA LEU A 103 17.44 -16.31 -1.50
C LEU A 103 17.45 -14.98 -2.24
N ALA A 104 16.39 -14.68 -3.00
CA ALA A 104 16.27 -13.41 -3.72
C ALA A 104 16.28 -12.20 -2.78
N ASP A 105 15.87 -12.40 -1.52
CA ASP A 105 15.91 -11.38 -0.49
C ASP A 105 17.35 -10.97 -0.13
N GLU A 106 18.17 -11.94 0.28
CA GLU A 106 19.59 -11.72 0.60
C GLU A 106 20.37 -11.22 -0.62
N ASP A 107 20.05 -11.75 -1.80
CA ASP A 107 20.67 -11.35 -3.06
C ASP A 107 20.40 -9.88 -3.40
N SER A 108 19.17 -9.40 -3.19
CA SER A 108 18.82 -7.98 -3.37
C SER A 108 19.71 -7.09 -2.50
N ALA A 109 19.82 -7.40 -1.20
CA ALA A 109 20.65 -6.62 -0.29
C ALA A 109 22.13 -6.67 -0.67
N ALA A 110 22.65 -7.83 -1.06
CA ALA A 110 24.02 -7.98 -1.52
C ALA A 110 24.32 -7.15 -2.77
N LEU A 111 23.36 -7.07 -3.71
CA LEU A 111 23.47 -6.22 -4.90
C LEU A 111 23.47 -4.74 -4.52
N PHE A 112 22.51 -4.28 -3.71
CA PHE A 112 22.48 -2.89 -3.26
C PHE A 112 23.72 -2.47 -2.47
N GLY A 113 24.35 -3.40 -1.74
CA GLY A 113 25.60 -3.16 -1.03
C GLY A 113 26.83 -3.08 -1.94
N ALA A 114 26.80 -3.75 -3.09
CA ALA A 114 27.90 -3.74 -4.07
C ALA A 114 27.88 -2.53 -5.00
N LEU A 115 26.78 -1.79 -5.08
CA LEU A 115 26.60 -0.72 -6.06
C LEU A 115 27.14 0.64 -5.59
N PRO A 116 27.70 1.45 -6.50
CA PRO A 116 27.98 2.86 -6.23
C PRO A 116 26.71 3.63 -5.87
N ALA A 117 26.86 4.66 -5.03
CA ALA A 117 25.75 5.50 -4.59
C ALA A 117 24.99 6.17 -5.76
N GLU A 118 25.70 6.56 -6.82
CA GLU A 118 25.12 7.17 -8.02
C GLU A 118 24.19 6.20 -8.77
N SER A 119 24.65 4.97 -9.01
CA SER A 119 23.84 3.91 -9.63
C SER A 119 22.60 3.60 -8.81
N ARG A 120 22.77 3.50 -7.48
CA ARG A 120 21.66 3.23 -6.56
C ARG A 120 20.62 4.35 -6.54
N ALA A 121 21.06 5.62 -6.56
CA ALA A 121 20.15 6.76 -6.66
C ALA A 121 19.35 6.75 -7.97
N ALA A 122 20.00 6.43 -9.10
CA ALA A 122 19.32 6.29 -10.40
C ALA A 122 18.30 5.14 -10.38
N MET A 123 18.67 3.99 -9.82
CA MET A 123 17.77 2.84 -9.66
C MET A 123 16.52 3.19 -8.83
N ILE A 124 16.68 3.95 -7.73
CA ILE A 124 15.56 4.38 -6.87
C ILE A 124 14.64 5.35 -7.60
N ALA A 125 15.22 6.28 -8.37
CA ALA A 125 14.47 7.29 -9.11
C ALA A 125 13.56 6.69 -10.19
N ASP A 126 13.92 5.53 -10.74
CA ASP A 126 13.18 4.84 -11.79
C ASP A 126 12.42 3.59 -11.29
N ALA A 127 12.30 3.41 -9.97
CA ALA A 127 11.65 2.24 -9.38
C ALA A 127 10.13 2.23 -9.65
N TRP A 128 9.55 1.03 -9.84
CA TRP A 128 8.11 0.88 -10.08
C TRP A 128 7.49 -0.30 -9.32
N VAL A 129 6.16 -0.33 -9.24
CA VAL A 129 5.42 -1.49 -8.74
C VAL A 129 5.19 -2.49 -9.87
N GLY A 130 5.78 -3.67 -9.73
CA GLY A 130 5.63 -4.81 -10.62
C GLY A 130 4.19 -5.32 -10.75
N ASP A 131 4.02 -6.24 -11.68
CA ASP A 131 2.80 -7.00 -11.96
C ASP A 131 2.28 -7.82 -10.76
N HIS A 132 3.18 -8.31 -9.91
CA HIS A 132 2.86 -9.03 -8.66
C HIS A 132 2.93 -8.14 -7.42
N GLY A 133 2.93 -6.82 -7.58
CA GLY A 133 2.93 -5.86 -6.47
C GLY A 133 4.28 -5.62 -5.81
N GLN A 134 5.34 -6.31 -6.21
CA GLN A 134 6.72 -6.10 -5.75
C GLN A 134 7.26 -4.74 -6.22
N ILE A 135 8.10 -4.07 -5.42
CA ILE A 135 8.84 -2.90 -5.89
C ILE A 135 10.04 -3.41 -6.68
N VAL A 136 10.23 -2.90 -7.90
CA VAL A 136 11.30 -3.30 -8.81
C VAL A 136 12.15 -2.09 -9.15
N PHE A 137 13.46 -2.27 -9.08
CA PHE A 137 14.46 -1.29 -9.45
C PHE A 137 15.11 -1.68 -10.79
N PRO A 138 15.05 -0.82 -11.82
CA PRO A 138 15.79 -1.05 -13.05
C PRO A 138 17.26 -0.71 -12.83
N PHE A 139 18.15 -1.59 -13.25
CA PHE A 139 19.55 -1.23 -13.37
C PHE A 139 19.74 -0.28 -14.56
N PRO A 140 20.50 0.82 -14.40
CA PRO A 140 20.76 1.76 -15.49
C PRO A 140 21.34 1.08 -16.74
N ASP A 141 20.79 1.39 -17.90
CA ASP A 141 21.31 1.03 -19.23
C ASP A 141 21.35 -0.46 -19.62
N ILE A 142 21.03 -1.41 -18.73
CA ILE A 142 21.20 -2.85 -19.01
C ILE A 142 19.95 -3.72 -18.83
N GLU A 143 18.74 -3.16 -18.70
CA GLU A 143 17.44 -3.88 -18.53
C GLU A 143 17.37 -4.90 -17.38
N LEU A 144 18.43 -5.04 -16.58
CA LEU A 144 18.43 -5.83 -15.37
C LEU A 144 17.42 -5.24 -14.38
N ARG A 145 16.69 -6.10 -13.69
CA ARG A 145 15.62 -5.74 -12.77
C ARG A 145 15.94 -6.35 -11.41
N ILE A 146 15.82 -5.59 -10.33
CA ILE A 146 16.11 -6.07 -8.98
C ILE A 146 14.87 -5.80 -8.13
N PRO A 147 14.18 -6.83 -7.58
CA PRO A 147 13.08 -6.61 -6.67
C PRO A 147 13.60 -6.15 -5.32
N LEU A 148 12.83 -5.32 -4.61
CA LEU A 148 13.12 -4.97 -3.23
C LEU A 148 13.02 -6.21 -2.34
N GLY A 149 14.14 -6.60 -1.74
CA GLY A 149 14.19 -7.57 -0.65
C GLY A 149 13.87 -6.93 0.71
N ARG A 150 13.31 -7.73 1.62
CA ARG A 150 13.13 -7.42 3.04
C ARG A 150 14.45 -7.16 3.76
N THR A 151 15.51 -7.92 3.47
CA THR A 151 16.86 -7.74 4.02
C THR A 151 17.43 -6.36 3.67
N SER A 152 17.03 -5.78 2.52
CA SER A 152 17.38 -4.40 2.14
C SER A 152 16.70 -3.33 3.00
N LEU A 153 15.79 -3.70 3.91
CA LEU A 153 15.14 -2.79 4.88
C LEU A 153 15.74 -2.89 6.30
N GLY A 154 16.78 -3.71 6.48
CA GLY A 154 17.48 -3.87 7.75
C GLY A 154 18.45 -2.71 8.06
N THR A 155 19.48 -3.00 8.85
CA THR A 155 20.55 -2.05 9.22
C THR A 155 21.92 -2.43 8.64
N GLY A 156 21.95 -3.43 7.74
CA GLY A 156 23.17 -4.00 7.19
C GLY A 156 23.74 -3.22 6.00
N GLU A 157 24.84 -3.74 5.45
CA GLU A 157 25.38 -3.29 4.16
C GLU A 157 24.33 -3.51 3.06
N GLY A 158 24.09 -2.50 2.23
CA GLY A 158 23.04 -2.53 1.20
C GLY A 158 21.63 -2.19 1.69
N ALA A 159 21.44 -1.90 2.98
CA ALA A 159 20.16 -1.42 3.48
C ALA A 159 19.80 -0.03 2.93
N LEU A 160 18.52 0.19 2.66
CA LEU A 160 17.98 1.49 2.27
C LEU A 160 17.99 2.46 3.45
N THR A 161 18.46 3.67 3.19
CA THR A 161 18.45 4.77 4.16
C THR A 161 17.09 5.45 4.17
N MET A 162 16.79 6.18 5.25
CA MET A 162 15.53 6.91 5.36
C MET A 162 15.31 7.96 4.24
N PRO A 163 16.33 8.72 3.81
CA PRO A 163 16.19 9.57 2.62
C PRO A 163 15.76 8.80 1.37
N GLU A 164 16.36 7.63 1.12
CA GLU A 164 16.06 6.82 -0.06
C GLU A 164 14.67 6.19 -0.01
N ILE A 165 14.21 5.74 1.16
CA ILE A 165 12.86 5.23 1.33
C ILE A 165 11.83 6.36 1.11
N ARG A 166 12.12 7.58 1.58
CA ARG A 166 11.25 8.73 1.29
C ARG A 166 11.22 9.04 -0.20
N GLN A 167 12.38 9.06 -0.85
CA GLN A 167 12.46 9.27 -2.29
C GLN A 167 11.63 8.22 -3.03
N LEU A 168 11.85 6.94 -2.71
CA LEU A 168 11.13 5.80 -3.30
C LEU A 168 9.61 5.91 -3.15
N LEU A 169 9.12 6.29 -1.96
CA LEU A 169 7.69 6.29 -1.67
C LEU A 169 6.97 7.59 -2.02
N MET A 170 7.67 8.73 -2.10
CA MET A 170 7.06 10.07 -2.21
C MET A 170 7.57 10.91 -3.38
N GLU A 171 8.79 10.70 -3.86
CA GLU A 171 9.43 11.59 -4.85
C GLU A 171 9.73 10.83 -6.14
N HIS A 172 8.80 10.90 -7.09
CA HIS A 172 9.10 10.53 -8.48
C HIS A 172 9.10 11.80 -9.33
N GLU A 173 10.30 12.30 -9.66
CA GLU A 173 10.42 13.39 -10.62
C GLU A 173 9.75 12.97 -11.94
N GLY A 174 8.73 13.71 -12.37
CA GLY A 174 8.07 13.51 -13.67
C GLY A 174 6.84 12.60 -13.68
N GLN A 175 6.49 11.89 -12.59
CA GLN A 175 5.24 11.12 -12.52
C GLN A 175 4.36 11.64 -11.37
N CYS A 176 3.09 11.94 -11.67
CA CYS A 176 2.12 12.50 -10.72
C CYS A 176 1.64 11.51 -9.64
N HIS A 177 2.30 10.36 -9.45
CA HIS A 177 1.82 9.26 -8.61
C HIS A 177 2.93 8.67 -7.75
N TRP A 178 2.64 8.52 -6.46
CA TRP A 178 3.52 7.89 -5.47
C TRP A 178 3.44 6.37 -5.58
N LEU A 179 4.52 5.63 -5.26
CA LEU A 179 4.45 4.16 -5.21
C LEU A 179 3.39 3.67 -4.21
N LEU A 180 3.16 4.41 -3.12
CA LEU A 180 2.05 4.17 -2.17
C LEU A 180 0.66 4.31 -2.81
N GLU A 181 0.50 5.10 -3.86
CA GLU A 181 -0.77 5.21 -4.59
C GLU A 181 -0.88 4.11 -5.66
N ILE A 182 0.24 3.82 -6.33
CA ILE A 182 0.30 2.85 -7.42
C ILE A 182 0.06 1.43 -6.92
N PHE A 183 0.65 1.03 -5.79
CA PHE A 183 0.49 -0.32 -5.26
C PHE A 183 -0.97 -0.77 -5.13
N PRO A 184 -1.83 -0.11 -4.33
CA PRO A 184 -3.21 -0.56 -4.15
C PRO A 184 -4.01 -0.52 -5.45
N ALA A 185 -3.70 0.39 -6.38
CA ALA A 185 -4.32 0.46 -7.69
C ALA A 185 -3.88 -0.70 -8.60
N ARG A 186 -2.60 -1.07 -8.58
CA ARG A 186 -1.99 -2.13 -9.39
C ARG A 186 -2.55 -3.51 -9.04
N ILE A 187 -2.73 -3.77 -7.76
CA ILE A 187 -3.22 -5.07 -7.27
C ILE A 187 -4.75 -5.15 -7.20
N LYS A 188 -5.45 -4.10 -7.65
CA LYS A 188 -6.91 -4.10 -7.71
C LYS A 188 -7.37 -5.00 -8.86
N GLY A 189 -8.12 -6.05 -8.54
CA GLY A 189 -8.66 -6.99 -9.52
C GLY A 189 -7.70 -8.13 -9.90
N LEU A 190 -6.53 -8.19 -9.27
CA LEU A 190 -5.68 -9.38 -9.31
C LEU A 190 -6.24 -10.47 -8.39
N ASP A 191 -5.75 -11.69 -8.61
CA ASP A 191 -6.08 -12.85 -7.77
C ASP A 191 -5.74 -12.57 -6.29
N ALA A 192 -6.51 -13.16 -5.38
CA ALA A 192 -6.33 -12.98 -3.93
C ALA A 192 -4.93 -13.41 -3.44
N HIS A 193 -4.26 -14.31 -4.15
CA HIS A 193 -2.91 -14.76 -3.83
C HIS A 193 -1.80 -13.83 -4.34
N ILE A 194 -2.14 -12.77 -5.09
CA ILE A 194 -1.21 -11.73 -5.54
C ILE A 194 -1.48 -10.43 -4.76
N PRO A 195 -0.46 -9.76 -4.17
CA PRO A 195 0.98 -10.07 -4.16
C PRO A 195 1.32 -11.26 -3.24
N ASP A 196 2.41 -12.00 -3.42
CA ASP A 196 2.75 -13.09 -2.48
C ASP A 196 3.09 -12.62 -1.05
N THR A 197 3.21 -13.57 -0.11
CA THR A 197 3.47 -13.31 1.30
C THR A 197 4.77 -12.52 1.53
N GLU A 198 5.85 -12.84 0.82
CA GLU A 198 7.13 -12.13 0.91
C GLU A 198 6.97 -10.67 0.48
N THR A 199 6.26 -10.42 -0.62
CA THR A 199 5.98 -9.08 -1.11
C THR A 199 5.14 -8.28 -0.10
N CYS A 200 4.16 -8.92 0.56
CA CYS A 200 3.41 -8.29 1.65
C CYS A 200 4.31 -7.91 2.84
N HIS A 201 5.25 -8.78 3.23
CA HIS A 201 6.23 -8.48 4.29
C HIS A 201 7.13 -7.31 3.93
N VAL A 202 7.64 -7.26 2.69
CA VAL A 202 8.45 -6.13 2.18
C VAL A 202 7.69 -4.82 2.30
N TRP A 203 6.42 -4.78 1.84
CA TRP A 203 5.61 -3.56 1.96
C TRP A 203 5.32 -3.18 3.41
N ASN A 204 5.00 -4.14 4.27
CA ASN A 204 4.76 -3.86 5.68
C ASN A 204 5.99 -3.24 6.34
N ASP A 205 7.15 -3.85 6.18
CA ASP A 205 8.40 -3.41 6.81
C ASP A 205 8.85 -2.06 6.24
N LEU A 206 8.67 -1.85 4.93
CA LEU A 206 8.97 -0.58 4.27
C LEU A 206 8.10 0.56 4.82
N ILE A 207 6.81 0.31 5.02
CA ILE A 207 5.88 1.29 5.59
C ILE A 207 6.18 1.54 7.07
N ASP A 208 6.45 0.50 7.84
CA ASP A 208 6.80 0.64 9.26
C ASP A 208 8.07 1.49 9.44
N GLN A 209 9.09 1.27 8.58
CA GLN A 209 10.31 2.08 8.56
C GLN A 209 10.04 3.51 8.10
N PHE A 210 9.17 3.68 7.10
CA PHE A 210 8.79 4.99 6.57
C PHE A 210 8.00 5.86 7.55
N ILE A 211 7.09 5.26 8.32
CA ILE A 211 6.39 5.91 9.44
C ILE A 211 7.37 6.22 10.58
N ASP A 212 8.45 5.43 10.71
CA ASP A 212 9.49 5.62 11.74
C ASP A 212 8.91 5.57 13.17
N ARG A 213 7.90 4.71 13.36
CA ARG A 213 7.12 4.58 14.62
C ARG A 213 6.48 5.87 15.14
N LYS A 214 6.39 6.92 14.32
CA LYS A 214 5.75 8.16 14.70
C LYS A 214 4.23 8.00 14.69
N PRO A 215 3.50 8.74 15.54
CA PRO A 215 2.05 8.90 15.38
C PRO A 215 1.73 9.37 13.95
N ILE A 216 0.66 8.87 13.36
CA ILE A 216 0.30 9.21 11.97
C ILE A 216 0.05 10.72 11.81
N ALA A 217 -0.48 11.36 12.85
CA ALA A 217 -0.64 12.82 12.89
C ALA A 217 0.69 13.61 12.78
N GLU A 218 1.83 13.03 13.18
CA GLU A 218 3.15 13.65 13.10
C GLU A 218 3.94 13.21 11.86
N PHE A 219 3.45 12.17 11.16
CA PHE A 219 4.13 11.59 10.01
C PHE A 219 4.06 12.49 8.77
N SER A 220 2.89 13.02 8.43
CA SER A 220 2.70 13.92 7.28
C SER A 220 1.45 14.79 7.41
N GLU A 221 1.54 16.04 6.93
CA GLU A 221 0.38 16.93 6.80
C GLU A 221 -0.30 16.83 5.42
N GLU A 222 0.35 16.16 4.45
CA GLU A 222 -0.14 16.07 3.09
C GLU A 222 -1.25 15.02 2.97
N ARG A 223 -2.47 15.49 2.69
CA ARG A 223 -3.66 14.63 2.63
C ARG A 223 -3.57 13.52 1.60
N GLY A 224 -2.92 13.78 0.45
CA GLY A 224 -2.74 12.75 -0.55
C GLY A 224 -1.88 11.62 0.01
N VAL A 225 -0.74 11.95 0.62
CA VAL A 225 0.21 10.97 1.17
C VAL A 225 -0.47 10.13 2.24
N LEU A 226 -1.22 10.77 3.15
CA LEU A 226 -2.02 10.09 4.16
C LEU A 226 -3.07 9.16 3.53
N GLY A 227 -3.74 9.60 2.46
CA GLY A 227 -4.71 8.77 1.73
C GLY A 227 -4.07 7.55 1.06
N ALA A 228 -2.89 7.71 0.45
CA ALA A 228 -2.14 6.65 -0.19
C ALA A 228 -1.60 5.63 0.84
N LEU A 229 -1.06 6.12 1.95
CA LEU A 229 -0.65 5.30 3.09
C LEU A 229 -1.82 4.47 3.63
N ALA A 230 -2.96 5.12 3.90
CA ALA A 230 -4.15 4.47 4.43
C ALA A 230 -4.64 3.36 3.50
N SER A 231 -4.68 3.64 2.20
CA SER A 231 -5.08 2.70 1.15
C SER A 231 -4.14 1.51 1.02
N THR A 232 -2.84 1.75 1.09
CA THR A 232 -1.82 0.70 1.05
C THR A 232 -1.92 -0.22 2.26
N LEU A 233 -1.95 0.33 3.48
CA LEU A 233 -2.11 -0.44 4.71
C LEU A 233 -3.40 -1.28 4.68
N LYS A 234 -4.52 -0.67 4.28
CA LYS A 234 -5.79 -1.36 4.15
C LYS A 234 -5.69 -2.51 3.16
N LYS A 235 -5.10 -2.27 1.99
CA LYS A 235 -4.98 -3.30 0.98
C LYS A 235 -4.05 -4.45 1.40
N LEU A 236 -2.98 -4.18 2.15
CA LEU A 236 -2.14 -5.22 2.74
C LEU A 236 -2.93 -6.08 3.73
N THR A 237 -3.75 -5.45 4.59
CA THR A 237 -4.62 -6.21 5.52
C THR A 237 -5.62 -7.10 4.77
N ASP A 238 -6.20 -6.63 3.66
CA ASP A 238 -7.08 -7.45 2.83
C ASP A 238 -6.34 -8.65 2.22
N CYS A 239 -5.09 -8.46 1.80
CA CYS A 239 -4.27 -9.54 1.23
C CYS A 239 -3.91 -10.59 2.29
N ALA A 240 -3.53 -10.15 3.50
CA ALA A 240 -3.24 -11.04 4.62
C ALA A 240 -4.48 -11.85 5.05
N ASP A 241 -5.65 -11.19 5.12
CA ASP A 241 -6.92 -11.83 5.45
C ASP A 241 -7.35 -12.86 4.39
N ALA A 242 -7.24 -12.51 3.11
CA ALA A 242 -7.63 -13.40 2.02
C ALA A 242 -6.80 -14.71 1.98
N ARG A 243 -5.58 -14.69 2.52
CA ARG A 243 -4.68 -15.86 2.61
C ARG A 243 -4.79 -16.63 3.92
N GLY A 244 -5.46 -16.07 4.92
CA GLY A 244 -5.47 -16.63 6.27
C GLY A 244 -4.12 -16.49 7.00
N CYS A 245 -3.23 -15.60 6.54
CA CYS A 245 -1.92 -15.33 7.15
C CYS A 245 -1.95 -14.14 8.12
N GLY A 246 -3.13 -13.74 8.60
CA GLY A 246 -3.29 -12.55 9.46
C GLY A 246 -2.48 -12.58 10.76
N GLU A 247 -2.04 -13.76 11.22
CA GLU A 247 -1.18 -13.92 12.40
C GLU A 247 0.29 -13.54 12.13
N GLU A 248 0.73 -13.52 10.87
CA GLU A 248 2.09 -13.13 10.48
C GLU A 248 2.27 -11.62 10.40
N PHE A 249 1.17 -10.86 10.36
CA PHE A 249 1.18 -9.41 10.17
C PHE A 249 0.66 -8.68 11.42
N PRO A 250 1.15 -7.46 11.69
CA PRO A 250 0.68 -6.64 12.82
C PRO A 250 -0.69 -6.00 12.49
N MET A 251 -1.72 -6.82 12.26
CA MET A 251 -3.04 -6.42 11.72
C MET A 251 -3.69 -5.28 12.52
N VAL A 252 -3.59 -5.31 13.85
CA VAL A 252 -4.16 -4.27 14.72
C VAL A 252 -3.47 -2.92 14.48
N ARG A 253 -2.13 -2.91 14.38
CA ARG A 253 -1.35 -1.69 14.09
C ARG A 253 -1.67 -1.16 12.69
N MET A 254 -1.66 -2.02 11.68
CA MET A 254 -1.92 -1.64 10.30
C MET A 254 -3.30 -1.01 10.12
N LEU A 255 -4.35 -1.64 10.69
CA LEU A 255 -5.72 -1.14 10.62
C LEU A 255 -5.91 0.14 11.44
N THR A 256 -5.25 0.27 12.59
CA THR A 256 -5.27 1.50 13.39
C THR A 256 -4.63 2.66 12.63
N ASN A 257 -3.43 2.46 12.09
CA ASN A 257 -2.70 3.46 11.31
C ASN A 257 -3.49 3.82 10.02
N SER A 258 -4.10 2.83 9.36
CA SER A 258 -4.96 3.07 8.20
C SER A 258 -6.18 3.92 8.55
N ALA A 259 -6.87 3.63 9.66
CA ALA A 259 -8.02 4.40 10.10
C ALA A 259 -7.65 5.86 10.44
N GLU A 260 -6.55 6.07 11.15
CA GLU A 260 -6.06 7.42 11.49
C GLU A 260 -5.65 8.20 10.23
N ALA A 261 -4.90 7.56 9.32
CA ALA A 261 -4.47 8.18 8.07
C ALA A 261 -5.67 8.57 7.18
N TYR A 262 -6.69 7.70 7.05
CA TYR A 262 -7.92 8.05 6.32
C TYR A 262 -8.67 9.22 6.96
N PHE A 263 -8.70 9.28 8.29
CA PHE A 263 -9.36 10.37 9.00
C PHE A 263 -8.67 11.71 8.71
N LEU A 264 -7.34 11.76 8.84
CA LEU A 264 -6.54 12.96 8.57
C LEU A 264 -6.59 13.37 7.09
N ALA A 265 -6.69 12.40 6.17
CA ALA A 265 -6.94 12.63 4.75
C ALA A 265 -8.37 13.13 4.43
N ARG A 266 -9.26 13.25 5.43
CA ARG A 266 -10.69 13.59 5.31
C ARG A 266 -11.54 12.58 4.53
N ASN A 267 -11.08 11.33 4.46
CA ASN A 267 -11.86 10.22 3.94
C ASN A 267 -12.51 9.44 5.09
N HIS A 268 -13.47 10.09 5.75
CA HIS A 268 -14.13 9.53 6.94
C HIS A 268 -14.89 8.22 6.65
N ARG A 269 -15.35 8.01 5.41
CA ARG A 269 -16.02 6.75 5.04
C ARG A 269 -15.03 5.58 5.09
N SER A 270 -13.88 5.71 4.44
CA SER A 270 -12.86 4.67 4.47
C SER A 270 -12.27 4.48 5.88
N CYS A 271 -12.13 5.56 6.66
CA CYS A 271 -11.78 5.51 8.08
C CYS A 271 -12.75 4.61 8.86
N GLY A 272 -14.06 4.84 8.75
CA GLY A 272 -15.07 4.03 9.43
C GLY A 272 -15.03 2.56 9.00
N THR A 273 -14.77 2.27 7.72
CA THR A 273 -14.63 0.89 7.23
C THR A 273 -13.40 0.21 7.85
N ALA A 274 -12.24 0.88 7.85
CA ALA A 274 -11.02 0.34 8.47
C ALA A 274 -11.21 0.05 9.97
N LEU A 275 -11.99 0.86 10.68
CA LEU A 275 -12.35 0.62 12.08
C LEU A 275 -13.26 -0.61 12.27
N LEU A 276 -14.16 -0.91 11.33
CA LEU A 276 -14.96 -2.14 11.37
C LEU A 276 -14.11 -3.38 11.10
N ASP A 277 -13.11 -3.27 10.22
CA ASP A 277 -12.14 -4.35 10.00
C ASP A 277 -11.26 -4.54 11.23
N LEU A 278 -10.84 -3.46 11.89
CA LEU A 278 -10.14 -3.50 13.18
C LEU A 278 -10.96 -4.22 14.25
N ALA A 279 -12.25 -3.91 14.35
CA ALA A 279 -13.16 -4.62 15.25
C ALA A 279 -13.23 -6.11 14.94
N THR A 280 -13.30 -6.47 13.66
CA THR A 280 -13.30 -7.88 13.21
C THR A 280 -12.01 -8.60 13.62
N SER A 281 -10.85 -7.94 13.47
CA SER A 281 -9.56 -8.45 13.93
C SER A 281 -9.55 -8.71 15.45
N HIS A 282 -10.02 -7.75 16.25
CA HIS A 282 -10.16 -7.94 17.70
C HIS A 282 -11.12 -9.07 18.09
N VAL A 283 -12.24 -9.24 17.38
CA VAL A 283 -13.17 -10.38 17.61
C VAL A 283 -12.47 -11.71 17.36
N ARG A 284 -11.68 -11.84 16.29
CA ARG A 284 -10.89 -13.05 16.00
C ARG A 284 -9.88 -13.36 17.10
N LYS A 285 -9.26 -12.32 17.69
CA LYS A 285 -8.37 -12.43 18.86
C LYS A 285 -9.09 -12.61 20.20
N LEU A 286 -10.43 -12.62 20.20
CA LEU A 286 -11.27 -12.67 21.41
C LEU A 286 -11.12 -11.45 22.34
N GLU A 287 -10.70 -10.31 21.80
CA GLU A 287 -10.47 -9.03 22.48
C GLU A 287 -11.73 -8.16 22.42
N CYS A 288 -12.71 -8.54 23.21
CA CYS A 288 -14.09 -8.14 23.02
C CYS A 288 -14.34 -6.65 23.35
N ASP A 289 -13.72 -6.14 24.41
CA ASP A 289 -13.83 -4.73 24.78
C ASP A 289 -13.19 -3.82 23.73
N ALA A 290 -12.07 -4.25 23.15
CA ALA A 290 -11.39 -3.54 22.06
C ALA A 290 -12.26 -3.55 20.78
N ALA A 291 -12.87 -4.68 20.45
CA ALA A 291 -13.81 -4.79 19.33
C ALA A 291 -15.01 -3.83 19.49
N VAL A 292 -15.65 -3.82 20.66
CA VAL A 292 -16.76 -2.90 20.96
C VAL A 292 -16.31 -1.44 20.87
N GLY A 293 -15.12 -1.12 21.39
CA GLY A 293 -14.52 0.22 21.27
C GLY A 293 -14.35 0.66 19.82
N ALA A 294 -13.80 -0.22 18.97
CA ALA A 294 -13.60 0.05 17.55
C ALA A 294 -14.94 0.23 16.79
N ILE A 295 -15.95 -0.58 17.07
CA ILE A 295 -17.31 -0.45 16.47
C ILE A 295 -17.95 0.89 16.87
N LYS A 296 -17.87 1.28 18.16
CA LYS A 296 -18.41 2.56 18.63
C LYS A 296 -17.74 3.74 17.94
N LEU A 297 -16.42 3.67 17.77
CA LEU A 297 -15.66 4.70 17.07
C LEU A 297 -16.07 4.76 15.59
N ALA A 298 -16.17 3.61 14.91
CA ALA A 298 -16.63 3.53 13.52
C ALA A 298 -18.02 4.15 13.35
N ALA A 299 -18.98 3.76 14.20
CA ALA A 299 -20.34 4.30 14.20
C ALA A 299 -20.35 5.82 14.38
N SER A 300 -19.51 6.34 15.29
CA SER A 300 -19.41 7.77 15.56
C SER A 300 -18.80 8.54 14.36
N VAL A 301 -17.80 7.97 13.70
CA VAL A 301 -17.20 8.54 12.48
C VAL A 301 -18.22 8.60 11.35
N PHE A 302 -18.94 7.51 11.08
CA PHE A 302 -19.98 7.48 10.05
C PHE A 302 -21.12 8.45 10.36
N ALA A 303 -21.60 8.48 11.61
CA ALA A 303 -22.67 9.37 12.05
C ALA A 303 -22.30 10.84 11.83
N ARG A 304 -21.14 11.28 12.32
CA ARG A 304 -20.67 12.66 12.14
C ARG A 304 -20.45 13.00 10.66
N ASN A 305 -19.88 12.08 9.89
CA ASN A 305 -19.69 12.29 8.45
C ASN A 305 -21.02 12.43 7.71
N ALA A 306 -22.03 11.63 8.05
CA ALA A 306 -23.37 11.72 7.48
C ALA A 306 -23.98 13.11 7.72
N LEU A 307 -23.91 13.62 8.95
CA LEU A 307 -24.44 14.94 9.30
C LEU A 307 -23.71 16.06 8.56
N ALA A 308 -22.38 16.01 8.49
CA ALA A 308 -21.58 17.01 7.78
C ALA A 308 -21.84 17.00 6.26
N LEU A 309 -21.98 15.82 5.65
CA LEU A 309 -22.33 15.68 4.24
C LEU A 309 -23.74 16.21 3.95
N TRP A 310 -24.68 16.01 4.87
CA TRP A 310 -26.03 16.54 4.77
C TRP A 310 -26.04 18.07 4.77
N GLU A 311 -25.33 18.69 5.72
CA GLU A 311 -25.15 20.15 5.80
C GLU A 311 -24.46 20.71 4.55
N GLY A 312 -23.52 19.97 3.98
CA GLY A 312 -22.85 20.31 2.73
C GLY A 312 -23.67 20.03 1.46
N GLY A 313 -24.94 19.61 1.57
CA GLY A 313 -25.82 19.34 0.43
C GLY A 313 -25.54 18.03 -0.33
N ARG A 314 -24.63 17.18 0.15
CA ARG A 314 -24.26 15.89 -0.46
C ARG A 314 -25.17 14.76 0.05
N TYR A 315 -26.48 14.91 -0.17
CA TYR A 315 -27.51 14.07 0.45
C TYR A 315 -27.37 12.57 0.16
N ALA A 316 -27.04 12.18 -1.08
CA ALA A 316 -26.92 10.77 -1.44
C ALA A 316 -25.82 10.07 -0.64
N GLU A 317 -24.65 10.71 -0.49
CA GLU A 317 -23.54 10.18 0.29
C GLU A 317 -23.80 10.24 1.80
N ALA A 318 -24.52 11.27 2.25
CA ALA A 318 -24.97 11.37 3.64
C ALA A 318 -25.85 10.17 4.03
N VAL A 319 -26.80 9.78 3.18
CA VAL A 319 -27.68 8.62 3.42
C VAL A 319 -26.88 7.31 3.50
N VAL A 320 -25.90 7.12 2.62
CA VAL A 320 -25.01 5.94 2.67
C VAL A 320 -24.26 5.89 4.01
N ASN A 321 -23.68 7.01 4.46
CA ASN A 321 -22.99 7.06 5.74
C ASN A 321 -23.94 6.86 6.93
N GLN A 322 -25.18 7.34 6.85
CA GLN A 322 -26.19 7.08 7.87
C GLN A 322 -26.52 5.59 7.98
N GLN A 323 -26.66 4.89 6.86
CA GLN A 323 -26.90 3.43 6.86
C GLN A 323 -25.71 2.67 7.45
N MET A 324 -24.48 3.08 7.12
CA MET A 324 -23.26 2.50 7.70
C MET A 324 -23.20 2.75 9.21
N ALA A 325 -23.53 3.95 9.69
CA ALA A 325 -23.59 4.26 11.12
C ALA A 325 -24.60 3.38 11.86
N VAL A 326 -25.83 3.27 11.33
CA VAL A 326 -26.88 2.43 11.91
C VAL A 326 -26.45 0.96 11.97
N SER A 327 -25.84 0.46 10.90
CA SER A 327 -25.34 -0.93 10.83
C SER A 327 -24.24 -1.18 11.87
N ALA A 328 -23.32 -0.22 12.07
CA ALA A 328 -22.28 -0.32 13.08
C ALA A 328 -22.87 -0.35 14.51
N TYR A 329 -23.82 0.53 14.84
CA TYR A 329 -24.50 0.49 16.15
C TYR A 329 -25.26 -0.83 16.38
N LEU A 330 -25.83 -1.44 15.34
CA LEU A 330 -26.46 -2.76 15.46
C LEU A 330 -25.42 -3.87 15.66
N GLY A 331 -24.30 -3.81 14.95
CA GLY A 331 -23.17 -4.73 15.13
C GLY A 331 -22.61 -4.71 16.56
N GLU A 332 -22.56 -3.54 17.18
CA GLU A 332 -22.20 -3.40 18.60
C GLU A 332 -23.11 -4.25 19.50
N ALA A 333 -24.43 -4.14 19.30
CA ALA A 333 -25.43 -4.87 20.08
C ALA A 333 -25.30 -6.39 19.89
N VAL A 334 -25.03 -6.86 18.67
CA VAL A 334 -24.82 -8.28 18.37
C VAL A 334 -23.57 -8.81 19.06
N VAL A 335 -22.44 -8.11 18.97
CA VAL A 335 -21.20 -8.51 19.65
C VAL A 335 -21.41 -8.57 21.17
N ILE A 336 -22.07 -7.57 21.75
CA ILE A 336 -22.41 -7.55 23.18
C ILE A 336 -23.33 -8.73 23.55
N GLN A 337 -24.30 -9.06 22.71
CA GLN A 337 -25.24 -10.16 22.95
C GLN A 337 -24.56 -11.54 22.84
N ASP A 338 -23.71 -11.74 21.85
CA ASP A 338 -22.89 -12.95 21.71
C ASP A 338 -21.93 -13.11 22.88
N LEU A 339 -21.42 -12.01 23.44
CA LEU A 339 -20.59 -12.01 24.64
C LEU A 339 -21.39 -12.38 25.90
N ALA A 340 -22.61 -11.88 26.03
CA ALA A 340 -23.49 -12.25 27.14
C ALA A 340 -23.81 -13.75 27.12
N MET A 341 -23.99 -14.32 25.93
CA MET A 341 -24.28 -15.76 25.73
C MET A 341 -23.02 -16.64 25.87
N ASN A 342 -21.90 -16.27 25.26
CA ASN A 342 -20.65 -17.03 25.32
C ASN A 342 -19.91 -16.85 26.65
N GLY A 343 -20.01 -15.69 27.30
CA GLY A 343 -19.52 -15.46 28.65
C GLY A 343 -20.20 -16.34 29.70
N TYR A 344 -21.48 -16.66 29.49
CA TYR A 344 -22.22 -17.63 30.30
C TYR A 344 -21.65 -19.05 30.14
N LEU A 345 -21.33 -19.46 28.91
CA LEU A 345 -20.70 -20.76 28.61
C LEU A 345 -19.24 -20.84 29.10
N ARG A 346 -18.48 -19.75 29.05
CA ARG A 346 -17.10 -19.68 29.59
C ARG A 346 -17.08 -19.82 31.12
N ARG A 347 -18.04 -19.22 31.84
CA ARG A 347 -18.17 -19.41 33.30
C ARG A 347 -18.56 -20.84 33.68
N ILE A 348 -19.34 -21.53 32.85
CA ILE A 348 -19.69 -22.95 33.06
C ILE A 348 -18.49 -23.87 32.80
N LYS A 349 -17.66 -23.59 31.77
CA LYS A 349 -16.47 -24.40 31.46
C LYS A 349 -15.28 -24.16 32.39
N LEU A 350 -15.09 -22.96 32.94
CA LEU A 350 -13.99 -22.64 33.88
C LEU A 350 -14.29 -23.02 35.34
N GLY A 351 -15.49 -23.53 35.63
CA GLY A 351 -15.82 -24.18 36.90
C GLY A 351 -15.25 -25.61 37.05
N GLY A 352 -14.53 -26.12 36.05
CA GLY A 352 -13.94 -27.45 36.06
C GLY A 352 -12.61 -27.53 35.29
N ALA A 353 -11.52 -27.59 36.05
CA ALA A 353 -10.20 -28.11 35.68
C ALA A 353 -9.26 -27.31 34.76
N SER A 354 -8.15 -26.91 35.39
CA SER A 354 -6.74 -27.04 34.98
C SER A 354 -6.10 -26.03 34.03
N SER A 355 -4.97 -25.53 34.55
CA SER A 355 -3.90 -24.77 33.92
C SER A 355 -3.39 -25.42 32.64
N MET A 356 -3.27 -24.63 31.58
CA MET A 356 -2.24 -24.83 30.56
C MET A 356 -1.47 -23.52 30.39
N SER A 357 -0.16 -23.61 30.60
CA SER A 357 0.81 -22.55 30.36
C SER A 357 0.96 -22.35 28.84
N PRO A 358 1.04 -21.11 28.32
CA PRO A 358 1.36 -20.91 26.92
C PRO A 358 2.86 -21.09 26.73
N GLY A 359 3.23 -21.96 25.78
CA GLY A 359 4.59 -22.04 25.26
C GLY A 359 4.94 -20.78 24.45
N PRO A 360 6.23 -20.58 24.10
CA PRO A 360 6.71 -19.35 23.49
C PRO A 360 6.29 -19.31 22.01
N THR A 361 5.26 -18.53 21.70
CA THR A 361 4.95 -18.11 20.33
C THR A 361 5.90 -16.99 19.93
N THR A 362 6.81 -17.27 19.00
CA THR A 362 7.46 -16.27 18.14
C THR A 362 6.43 -15.71 17.14
N GLY A 363 5.40 -15.04 17.64
CA GLY A 363 4.54 -14.18 16.83
C GLY A 363 5.15 -12.78 16.76
N ALA A 364 4.70 -11.95 15.81
CA ALA A 364 4.93 -10.52 15.91
C ALA A 364 4.40 -10.06 17.28
N ASP A 365 5.27 -9.52 18.15
CA ASP A 365 4.86 -9.04 19.47
C ASP A 365 3.66 -8.09 19.28
N ASP A 366 2.50 -8.51 19.78
CA ASP A 366 1.27 -7.72 19.74
C ASP A 366 1.43 -6.55 20.73
N GLU A 367 2.10 -5.51 20.25
CA GLU A 367 2.14 -4.21 20.89
C GLU A 367 0.70 -3.76 21.14
N ILE A 368 0.42 -3.30 22.37
CA ILE A 368 -0.89 -2.75 22.71
C ILE A 368 -1.03 -1.41 21.98
N VAL A 369 -1.65 -1.43 20.79
CA VAL A 369 -1.95 -0.23 20.03
C VAL A 369 -3.28 0.35 20.53
N PRO A 370 -3.29 1.54 21.16
CA PRO A 370 -4.52 2.15 21.62
C PRO A 370 -5.40 2.58 20.45
N LEU A 371 -6.72 2.57 20.65
CA LEU A 371 -7.65 3.11 19.67
C LEU A 371 -7.35 4.60 19.42
N PRO A 372 -7.40 5.05 18.15
CA PRO A 372 -7.08 6.42 17.81
C PRO A 372 -8.18 7.37 18.30
N LYS A 373 -7.78 8.55 18.78
CA LYS A 373 -8.71 9.59 19.26
C LYS A 373 -9.15 10.47 18.08
N LEU A 374 -10.07 9.96 17.27
CA LEU A 374 -10.49 10.62 16.02
C LEU A 374 -11.65 11.59 16.22
N VAL A 375 -12.73 11.12 16.85
CA VAL A 375 -13.95 11.90 17.09
C VAL A 375 -14.51 11.60 18.47
N GLU A 376 -15.21 12.56 19.06
CA GLU A 376 -15.99 12.28 20.26
C GLU A 376 -17.17 11.38 19.91
N HIS A 377 -17.44 10.44 20.82
CA HIS A 377 -18.54 9.50 20.69
C HIS A 377 -19.89 10.23 20.58
N ILE A 378 -20.74 9.76 19.67
CA ILE A 378 -22.15 10.12 19.60
C ILE A 378 -22.97 8.84 19.78
N SER A 379 -23.98 8.88 20.65
CA SER A 379 -24.83 7.71 20.89
C SER A 379 -25.79 7.49 19.71
N GLN A 380 -26.31 6.27 19.55
CA GLN A 380 -27.27 5.98 18.49
C GLN A 380 -28.55 6.85 18.61
N SER A 381 -29.03 7.08 19.83
CA SER A 381 -30.21 7.92 20.09
C SER A 381 -29.95 9.37 19.69
N ASP A 382 -28.81 9.94 20.10
CA ASP A 382 -28.48 11.33 19.82
C ASP A 382 -28.27 11.54 18.32
N PHE A 383 -27.61 10.59 17.64
CA PHE A 383 -27.46 10.62 16.19
C PHE A 383 -28.82 10.57 15.47
N LYS A 384 -29.74 9.68 15.88
CA LYS A 384 -31.07 9.58 15.26
C LYS A 384 -31.86 10.89 15.40
N VAL A 385 -31.83 11.53 16.57
CA VAL A 385 -32.48 12.82 16.80
C VAL A 385 -31.83 13.90 15.92
N ALA A 386 -30.51 13.98 15.92
CA ALA A 386 -29.77 14.97 15.13
C ALA A 386 -29.95 14.80 13.61
N TRP A 387 -30.10 13.57 13.15
CA TRP A 387 -30.37 13.23 11.75
C TRP A 387 -31.78 13.63 11.33
N GLU A 388 -32.79 13.30 12.14
CA GLU A 388 -34.19 13.62 11.82
C GLU A 388 -34.43 15.13 11.80
N ASN A 389 -33.89 15.86 12.79
CA ASN A 389 -34.01 17.32 12.86
C ASN A 389 -33.49 17.99 11.58
N ARG A 390 -32.27 17.64 11.14
CA ARG A 390 -31.68 18.18 9.91
C ARG A 390 -32.51 17.87 8.66
N ARG A 391 -33.09 16.66 8.61
CA ARG A 391 -33.93 16.25 7.48
C ARG A 391 -35.21 17.07 7.41
N VAL A 392 -35.87 17.28 8.54
CA VAL A 392 -37.08 18.11 8.65
C VAL A 392 -36.79 19.56 8.24
N GLU A 393 -35.74 20.17 8.80
CA GLU A 393 -35.33 21.54 8.46
C GLU A 393 -35.08 21.70 6.96
N THR A 394 -34.49 20.70 6.30
CA THR A 394 -34.21 20.74 4.86
C THR A 394 -35.50 20.70 4.02
N VAL A 395 -36.49 19.89 4.44
CA VAL A 395 -37.81 19.81 3.78
C VAL A 395 -38.59 21.12 3.97
N GLU A 396 -38.51 21.71 5.16
CA GLU A 396 -39.14 23.00 5.47
C GLU A 396 -38.51 24.13 4.65
N MET A 397 -37.17 24.22 4.59
CA MET A 397 -36.47 25.19 3.75
C MET A 397 -36.83 25.03 2.26
N GLY A 398 -36.87 23.80 1.75
CA GLY A 398 -37.28 23.54 0.37
C GLY A 398 -38.73 23.97 0.08
N SER A 399 -39.63 23.74 1.04
CA SER A 399 -41.03 24.15 0.95
C SER A 399 -41.18 25.68 1.00
N GLN A 400 -40.42 26.35 1.87
CA GLN A 400 -40.40 27.80 2.00
C GLN A 400 -39.85 28.47 0.73
N LEU A 401 -38.74 27.96 0.18
CA LEU A 401 -38.15 28.47 -1.06
C LEU A 401 -39.11 28.33 -2.25
N MET A 402 -39.80 27.19 -2.36
CA MET A 402 -40.83 26.97 -3.39
C MET A 402 -42.01 27.92 -3.23
N TRP A 403 -42.42 28.20 -1.99
CA TRP A 403 -43.48 29.16 -1.69
C TRP A 403 -43.06 30.59 -2.06
N ASP A 404 -41.85 31.01 -1.71
CA ASP A 404 -41.30 32.34 -2.03
C ASP A 404 -41.16 32.55 -3.55
N LEU A 405 -40.66 31.56 -4.29
CA LEU A 405 -40.57 31.60 -5.75
C LEU A 405 -41.96 31.69 -6.41
N THR A 406 -42.94 30.99 -5.85
CA THR A 406 -44.33 31.05 -6.31
C THR A 406 -44.92 32.44 -6.07
N MET A 407 -44.73 33.00 -4.87
CA MET A 407 -45.19 34.34 -4.50
C MET A 407 -44.52 35.43 -5.33
N GLU A 408 -43.22 35.31 -5.62
CA GLU A 408 -42.52 36.24 -6.49
C GLU A 408 -43.04 36.16 -7.94
N GLY A 409 -43.28 34.95 -8.44
CA GLY A 409 -43.91 34.71 -9.74
C GLY A 409 -45.31 35.33 -9.85
N MET A 410 -46.13 35.19 -8.80
CA MET A 410 -47.45 35.84 -8.72
C MET A 410 -47.33 37.37 -8.70
N THR A 411 -46.38 37.90 -7.94
CA THR A 411 -46.14 39.35 -7.82
C THR A 411 -45.70 39.96 -9.16
N ARG A 412 -44.80 39.30 -9.89
CA ARG A 412 -44.39 39.74 -11.24
C ARG A 412 -45.57 39.69 -12.23
N ARG A 413 -46.43 38.67 -12.17
CA ARG A 413 -47.63 38.58 -13.03
C ARG A 413 -48.63 39.71 -12.72
N LEU A 414 -48.88 40.00 -11.45
CA LEU A 414 -49.72 41.13 -11.04
C LEU A 414 -49.14 42.48 -11.48
N GLY A 415 -47.82 42.66 -11.39
CA GLY A 415 -47.14 43.85 -11.89
C GLY A 415 -47.32 44.05 -13.40
N LYS A 416 -47.16 42.98 -14.19
CA LYS A 416 -47.40 43.01 -15.65
C LYS A 416 -48.85 43.34 -16.02
N LEU A 417 -49.83 42.78 -15.29
CA LEU A 417 -51.24 43.08 -15.51
C LEU A 417 -51.60 44.53 -15.17
N ARG A 418 -50.99 45.11 -14.11
CA ARG A 418 -51.15 46.55 -13.82
C ARG A 418 -50.52 47.41 -14.90
N ALA A 419 -49.31 47.08 -15.37
CA ALA A 419 -48.66 47.83 -16.46
C ALA A 419 -49.46 47.78 -17.77
N GLN A 420 -50.06 46.65 -18.12
CA GLN A 420 -50.95 46.54 -19.29
C GLN A 420 -52.24 47.37 -19.15
N LYS A 421 -52.77 47.51 -17.92
CA LYS A 421 -53.94 48.36 -17.64
C LYS A 421 -53.64 49.85 -17.82
N PHE A 422 -52.39 50.28 -17.58
CA PHE A 422 -51.95 51.67 -17.83
C PHE A 422 -51.59 51.96 -19.29
N VAL A 423 -51.32 50.94 -20.12
CA VAL A 423 -51.09 51.11 -21.57
C VAL A 423 -52.40 51.18 -22.36
N HIS A 424 -53.51 50.71 -21.78
CA HIS A 424 -54.83 50.70 -22.43
C HIS A 424 -55.80 51.80 -21.96
N ASP A 425 -55.32 52.82 -21.25
CA ASP A 425 -56.13 54.02 -20.92
C ASP A 425 -55.58 55.28 -21.61
N PRO A 426 -55.81 55.47 -22.93
CA PRO A 426 -55.56 56.74 -23.60
C PRO A 426 -56.85 57.56 -23.65
N SER A 427 -57.28 58.16 -22.53
CA SER A 427 -58.21 59.30 -22.55
C SER A 427 -58.49 59.87 -21.15
N ASN A 428 -57.68 60.85 -20.73
CA ASN A 428 -58.11 62.26 -20.74
C ASN A 428 -56.92 63.18 -20.53
#